data_AF-A0A2C6MD44-F1
#
_entry.id   AF-A0A2C6MD44-F1
#
_cell.length_a   1.000
_cell.length_b   1.000
_cell.length_c   1.000
_cell.angle_alpha   90.00
_cell.angle_beta   90.00
_cell.angle_gamma   90.00
#
_symmetry.space_group_name_H-M   'P 1'
#
loop_
_entity.id
_entity.type
_entity.pdbx_description
1 polymer ?
#
loop_
_entity_poly.entity_id
_entity_poly.type
_entity_poly.pdbx_seq_one_letter_code
_entity_poly.pdbx_strand_id
1 'polypeptide(L)'
;MSFLKNTYILQFFGILVIVLFFSSVVIYQVLKINRGLERMPPQFEKVIFIADLKRDIMLQSSSMRDYIIYGDERFLKDFRELAAKNSEKEQELINVIREQRRPLAMEIKNLNDRYTALCENELVPLVKKDLSVQAMNVTSRGEILEVYDSLIKK
;
A
#
# COMPACT_ATOMS: atom_id res chain seq x y z
N MET A 1 4.48 -33.44 55.61
CA MET A 1 4.21 -32.23 54.78
C MET A 1 5.39 -31.77 53.90
N SER A 2 6.64 -32.19 54.16
CA SER A 2 7.82 -31.81 53.35
C SER A 2 7.91 -32.55 51.98
N PHE A 3 7.45 -33.80 51.90
CA PHE A 3 7.58 -34.62 50.69
C PHE A 3 6.71 -34.12 49.51
N LEU A 4 5.49 -33.64 49.79
CA LEU A 4 4.58 -33.07 48.78
C LEU A 4 5.16 -31.79 48.14
N LYS A 5 5.83 -30.95 48.93
CA LYS A 5 6.45 -29.69 48.45
C LYS A 5 7.54 -29.96 47.41
N ASN A 6 8.29 -31.05 47.56
CA ASN A 6 9.37 -31.42 46.64
C ASN A 6 8.84 -31.90 45.28
N THR A 7 7.70 -32.60 45.25
CA THR A 7 7.05 -33.04 44.01
C THR A 7 6.51 -31.86 43.20
N TYR A 8 5.89 -30.87 43.86
CA TYR A 8 5.41 -29.67 43.15
C TYR A 8 6.55 -28.80 42.59
N ILE A 9 7.66 -28.70 43.32
CA ILE A 9 8.86 -28.00 42.83
C ILE A 9 9.43 -28.73 41.60
N LEU A 10 9.51 -30.06 41.63
CA LEU A 10 9.99 -30.86 40.50
C LEU A 10 9.08 -30.72 39.26
N GLN A 11 7.76 -30.74 39.46
CA GLN A 11 6.78 -30.52 38.38
C GLN A 11 6.88 -29.11 37.80
N PHE A 12 7.08 -28.09 38.63
CA PHE A 12 7.28 -26.71 38.19
C PHE A 12 8.53 -26.58 37.32
N PHE A 13 9.66 -27.15 37.74
CA PHE A 13 10.87 -27.16 36.91
C PHE A 13 10.71 -27.95 35.62
N GLY A 14 9.96 -29.06 35.63
CA GLY A 14 9.64 -29.82 34.43
C GLY A 14 8.88 -28.99 33.39
N ILE A 15 7.83 -28.26 33.83
CA ILE A 15 7.06 -27.38 32.95
C ILE A 15 7.92 -26.22 32.45
N LEU A 16 8.75 -25.62 33.33
CA LEU A 16 9.66 -24.53 32.97
C LEU A 16 10.61 -24.92 31.83
N VAL A 17 11.20 -26.12 31.91
CA VAL A 17 12.10 -26.63 30.86
C VAL A 17 11.37 -26.83 29.53
N ILE A 18 10.14 -27.35 29.57
CA ILE A 18 9.33 -27.54 28.36
C ILE A 18 9.01 -26.19 27.71
N VAL A 19 8.61 -25.19 28.50
CA VAL A 19 8.32 -23.84 28.00
C VAL A 19 9.57 -23.20 27.39
N LEU A 20 10.72 -23.30 28.05
CA LEU A 20 11.99 -22.77 27.54
C LEU A 20 12.42 -23.47 26.24
N PHE A 21 12.20 -24.77 26.14
CA PHE A 21 12.49 -25.54 24.94
C PHE A 21 11.59 -25.09 23.77
N PHE A 22 10.28 -25.00 23.99
CA PHE A 22 9.34 -24.49 22.98
C PHE A 22 9.68 -23.06 22.55
N SER A 23 9.99 -22.19 23.50
CA SER A 23 10.35 -20.80 23.20
C SER A 23 11.63 -20.73 22.36
N SER A 24 12.62 -21.58 22.64
CA SER A 24 13.86 -21.68 21.86
C SER A 24 13.61 -22.16 20.43
N VAL A 25 12.71 -23.14 20.24
CA VAL A 25 12.32 -23.63 18.91
C VAL A 25 11.62 -22.53 18.10
N VAL A 26 10.69 -21.80 18.70
CA VAL A 26 10.00 -20.68 18.04
C VAL A 26 10.98 -19.58 17.65
N ILE A 27 11.86 -19.17 18.57
CA ILE A 27 12.91 -18.16 18.30
C ILE A 27 13.82 -18.62 17.15
N TYR A 28 14.24 -19.89 17.15
CA TYR A 28 15.05 -20.43 16.07
C TYR A 28 14.35 -20.39 14.71
N GLN A 29 13.05 -20.74 14.65
CA GLN A 29 12.27 -20.67 13.42
C GLN A 29 12.12 -19.22 12.92
N VAL A 30 11.84 -18.28 13.83
CA VAL A 30 11.75 -16.86 13.49
C VAL A 30 13.09 -16.35 12.94
N LEU A 31 14.21 -16.67 13.59
CA LEU A 31 15.54 -16.28 13.13
C LEU A 31 15.91 -16.92 11.78
N LYS A 32 15.51 -18.17 11.54
CA LYS A 32 15.72 -18.86 10.27
C LYS A 32 14.94 -18.22 9.13
N ILE A 33 13.68 -17.83 9.38
CA ILE A 33 12.86 -17.08 8.42
C ILE A 33 13.50 -15.70 8.17
N ASN A 34 13.92 -15.01 9.22
CA ASN A 34 14.51 -13.68 9.09
C ASN A 34 15.80 -13.68 8.26
N ARG A 35 16.68 -14.69 8.44
CA ARG A 35 17.86 -14.89 7.59
C ARG A 35 17.51 -15.31 6.15
N GLY A 36 16.34 -15.93 5.95
CA GLY A 36 15.80 -16.22 4.63
C GLY A 36 15.29 -14.97 3.90
N LEU A 37 14.74 -14.01 4.65
CA LEU A 37 14.32 -12.69 4.14
C LEU A 37 15.51 -11.84 3.68
N GLU A 38 16.63 -11.85 4.42
CA GLU A 38 17.89 -11.18 3.99
C GLU A 38 18.48 -11.76 2.69
N ARG A 39 18.09 -12.98 2.31
CA ARG A 39 18.52 -13.65 1.08
C ARG A 39 17.44 -13.62 -0.01
N MET A 40 16.36 -12.87 0.18
CA MET A 40 15.35 -12.74 -0.86
C MET A 40 15.98 -12.10 -2.10
N PRO A 41 15.73 -12.67 -3.30
CA PRO A 41 16.27 -12.11 -4.51
C PRO A 41 15.76 -10.67 -4.69
N PRO A 42 16.58 -9.73 -5.21
CA PRO A 42 16.20 -8.33 -5.45
C PRO A 42 14.93 -8.14 -6.30
N GLN A 43 14.45 -9.22 -6.93
CA GLN A 43 13.19 -9.23 -7.67
C GLN A 43 11.97 -9.19 -6.75
N PHE A 44 12.05 -9.74 -5.53
CA PHE A 44 10.95 -9.74 -4.57
C PHE A 44 10.67 -8.33 -4.03
N GLU A 45 11.72 -7.57 -3.74
CA GLU A 45 11.62 -6.16 -3.36
C GLU A 45 10.93 -5.32 -4.43
N LYS A 46 11.23 -5.57 -5.72
CA LYS A 46 10.54 -4.90 -6.84
C LYS A 46 9.06 -5.27 -6.93
N VAL A 47 8.70 -6.51 -6.64
CA VAL A 47 7.29 -6.95 -6.63
C VAL A 47 6.52 -6.28 -5.49
N ILE A 48 7.11 -6.21 -4.29
CA ILE A 48 6.53 -5.48 -3.16
C ILE A 48 6.37 -4.00 -3.51
N PHE A 49 7.41 -3.38 -4.07
CA PHE A 49 7.38 -1.97 -4.48
C PHE A 49 6.22 -1.68 -5.44
N ILE A 50 6.04 -2.53 -6.46
CA ILE A 50 4.94 -2.38 -7.44
C ILE A 50 3.57 -2.57 -6.76
N ALA A 51 3.44 -3.56 -5.86
CA ALA A 51 2.21 -3.80 -5.13
C ALA A 51 1.85 -2.60 -4.21
N ASP A 52 2.84 -2.02 -3.55
CA ASP A 52 2.66 -0.83 -2.72
C ASP A 52 2.30 0.40 -3.55
N LEU A 53 2.93 0.59 -4.71
CA LEU A 53 2.57 1.68 -5.63
C LEU A 53 1.11 1.54 -6.11
N LYS A 54 0.69 0.33 -6.50
CA LYS A 54 -0.69 0.05 -6.89
C LYS A 54 -1.68 0.39 -5.78
N ARG A 55 -1.37 -0.03 -4.54
CA ARG A 55 -2.18 0.29 -3.35
C ARG A 55 -2.27 1.80 -3.13
N ASP A 56 -1.15 2.52 -3.20
CA ASP A 56 -1.12 3.96 -2.96
C ASP A 56 -1.88 4.74 -4.07
N ILE A 57 -1.88 4.28 -5.32
CA ILE A 57 -2.71 4.83 -6.41
C ILE A 57 -4.21 4.59 -6.15
N MET A 58 -4.58 3.40 -5.66
CA MET A 58 -5.97 3.12 -5.28
C MET A 58 -6.43 4.03 -4.14
N LEU A 59 -5.56 4.27 -3.14
CA LEU A 59 -5.83 5.21 -2.05
C LEU A 59 -5.99 6.64 -2.57
N GLN A 60 -5.13 7.08 -3.50
CA GLN A 60 -5.25 8.40 -4.13
C GLN A 60 -6.63 8.58 -4.74
N SER A 61 -7.08 7.61 -5.56
CA SER A 61 -8.41 7.69 -6.17
C SER A 61 -9.55 7.62 -5.16
N SER A 62 -9.40 6.82 -4.08
CA SER A 62 -10.37 6.78 -3.00
C SER A 62 -10.51 8.14 -2.32
N SER A 63 -9.39 8.81 -2.00
CA SER A 63 -9.39 10.15 -1.41
C SER A 63 -10.10 11.17 -2.30
N MET A 64 -9.90 11.12 -3.63
CA MET A 64 -10.65 11.99 -4.55
C MET A 64 -12.15 11.68 -4.53
N ARG A 65 -12.53 10.40 -4.50
CA ARG A 65 -13.94 9.99 -4.40
C ARG A 65 -14.58 10.48 -3.11
N ASP A 66 -13.89 10.32 -1.98
CA ASP A 66 -14.37 10.77 -0.68
C ASP A 66 -14.49 12.30 -0.66
N TYR A 67 -13.55 13.02 -1.28
CA TYR A 67 -13.66 14.47 -1.47
C TYR A 67 -14.91 14.85 -2.28
N ILE A 68 -15.21 14.14 -3.37
CA ILE A 68 -16.41 14.40 -4.18
C ILE A 68 -17.70 14.16 -3.38
N ILE A 69 -17.73 13.10 -2.57
CA ILE A 69 -18.92 12.72 -1.78
C ILE A 69 -19.15 13.69 -0.62
N TYR A 70 -18.10 14.01 0.14
CA TYR A 70 -18.22 14.75 1.40
C TYR A 70 -17.88 16.23 1.29
N GLY A 71 -17.17 16.66 0.26
CA GLY A 71 -16.70 18.04 0.10
C GLY A 71 -15.62 18.47 1.11
N ASP A 72 -15.09 17.54 1.91
CA ASP A 72 -14.15 17.84 2.98
C ASP A 72 -12.71 17.97 2.47
N GLU A 73 -12.12 19.15 2.66
CA GLU A 73 -10.76 19.51 2.25
C GLU A 73 -9.67 18.56 2.77
N ARG A 74 -9.92 17.81 3.85
CA ARG A 74 -9.00 16.76 4.33
C ARG A 74 -8.77 15.69 3.25
N PHE A 75 -9.82 15.26 2.56
CA PHE A 75 -9.70 14.27 1.50
C PHE A 75 -9.01 14.82 0.25
N LEU A 76 -9.20 16.12 -0.06
CA LEU A 76 -8.47 16.77 -1.15
C LEU A 76 -6.97 16.88 -0.83
N LYS A 77 -6.64 17.19 0.42
CA LYS A 77 -5.26 17.20 0.89
C LYS A 77 -4.62 15.82 0.77
N ASP A 78 -5.30 14.77 1.25
CA ASP A 78 -4.82 13.39 1.17
C ASP A 78 -4.60 12.96 -0.28
N PHE A 79 -5.54 13.30 -1.19
CA PHE A 79 -5.38 13.06 -2.62
C PHE A 79 -4.10 13.70 -3.18
N ARG A 80 -3.84 14.98 -2.86
CA ARG A 80 -2.66 15.71 -3.36
C ARG A 80 -1.35 15.16 -2.81
N GLU A 81 -1.32 14.82 -1.52
CA GLU A 81 -0.14 14.21 -0.90
C GLU A 81 0.16 12.84 -1.51
N LEU A 82 -0.87 12.01 -1.73
CA LEU A 82 -0.72 10.72 -2.40
C LEU A 82 -0.30 10.89 -3.86
N ALA A 83 -0.87 11.86 -4.60
CA ALA A 83 -0.49 12.13 -5.99
C ALA A 83 0.99 12.51 -6.11
N ALA A 84 1.48 13.41 -5.25
CA ALA A 84 2.89 13.81 -5.25
C ALA A 84 3.81 12.61 -4.94
N LYS A 85 3.49 11.85 -3.88
CA LYS A 85 4.25 10.68 -3.46
C LYS A 85 4.26 9.57 -4.52
N ASN A 86 3.13 9.34 -5.18
CA ASN A 86 3.01 8.34 -6.24
C ASN A 86 3.84 8.74 -7.46
N SER A 87 3.81 10.03 -7.84
CA SER A 87 4.61 10.54 -8.95
C SER A 87 6.12 10.35 -8.72
N GLU A 88 6.60 10.55 -7.49
CA GLU A 88 7.99 10.27 -7.10
C GLU A 88 8.32 8.77 -7.17
N LYS A 89 7.47 7.90 -6.62
CA LYS A 89 7.66 6.44 -6.65
C LYS A 89 7.62 5.87 -8.08
N GLU A 90 6.76 6.39 -8.93
CA GLU A 90 6.71 6.02 -10.34
C GLU A 90 8.01 6.39 -11.07
N GLN A 91 8.56 7.57 -10.75
CA GLN A 91 9.85 7.98 -11.30
C GLN A 91 11.00 7.10 -10.80
N GLU A 92 10.98 6.71 -9.53
CA GLU A 92 11.93 5.74 -8.98
C GLU A 92 11.82 4.39 -9.70
N LEU A 93 10.60 3.90 -9.94
CA LEU A 93 10.36 2.65 -10.68
C LEU A 93 10.96 2.70 -12.08
N ILE A 94 10.75 3.80 -12.80
CA ILE A 94 11.31 4.03 -14.15
C ILE A 94 12.84 3.92 -14.14
N ASN A 95 13.48 4.41 -13.09
CA ASN A 95 14.93 4.43 -12.94
C ASN A 95 15.51 3.03 -12.62
N VAL A 96 14.81 2.22 -11.83
CA VAL A 96 15.32 0.92 -11.33
C VAL A 96 14.82 -0.31 -12.11
N ILE A 97 13.82 -0.14 -12.97
CA ILE A 97 13.27 -1.22 -13.80
C ILE A 97 14.15 -1.51 -15.02
N ARG A 98 14.05 -2.72 -15.56
CA ARG A 98 14.76 -3.12 -16.80
C ARG A 98 14.27 -2.26 -17.97
N GLU A 99 15.17 -1.89 -18.87
CA GLU A 99 14.88 -1.04 -20.03
C GLU A 99 13.67 -1.52 -20.85
N GLN A 100 13.56 -2.83 -21.09
CA GLN A 100 12.42 -3.46 -21.78
C GLN A 100 11.06 -3.20 -21.13
N ARG A 101 11.01 -2.94 -19.82
CA ARG A 101 9.78 -2.65 -19.05
C ARG A 101 9.61 -1.17 -18.73
N ARG A 102 10.59 -0.33 -19.07
CA ARG A 102 10.54 1.12 -18.87
C ARG A 102 9.35 1.77 -19.59
N PRO A 103 8.97 1.38 -20.83
CA PRO A 103 7.78 1.92 -21.49
C PRO A 103 6.50 1.75 -20.67
N LEU A 104 6.30 0.58 -20.04
CA LEU A 104 5.14 0.31 -19.20
C LEU A 104 5.13 1.18 -17.94
N ALA A 105 6.29 1.35 -17.29
CA ALA A 105 6.40 2.20 -16.11
C ALA A 105 6.15 3.69 -16.44
N MET A 106 6.63 4.17 -17.59
CA MET A 106 6.32 5.52 -18.09
C MET A 106 4.83 5.69 -18.41
N GLU A 107 4.20 4.67 -18.98
CA GLU A 107 2.77 4.70 -19.27
C GLU A 107 1.93 4.80 -17.98
N ILE A 108 2.26 4.03 -16.94
CA ILE A 108 1.61 4.13 -15.62
C ILE A 108 1.74 5.55 -15.07
N LYS A 109 2.96 6.11 -15.10
CA LYS A 109 3.21 7.50 -14.66
C LYS A 109 2.35 8.50 -15.42
N ASN A 110 2.35 8.42 -16.75
CA ASN A 110 1.59 9.33 -17.61
C ASN A 110 0.08 9.21 -17.36
N LEU A 111 -0.43 8.01 -17.13
CA LEU A 111 -1.84 7.79 -16.77
C LEU A 111 -2.18 8.40 -15.42
N ASN A 112 -1.32 8.24 -14.41
CA ASN A 112 -1.55 8.80 -13.08
C ASN A 112 -1.44 10.34 -13.09
N ASP A 113 -0.45 10.91 -13.78
CA ASP A 113 -0.31 12.35 -13.95
C ASP A 113 -1.54 12.94 -14.68
N ARG A 114 -2.03 12.26 -15.73
CA ARG A 114 -3.25 12.66 -16.45
C ARG A 114 -4.49 12.57 -15.55
N TYR A 115 -4.65 11.48 -14.80
CA TYR A 115 -5.74 11.33 -13.83
C TYR A 115 -5.73 12.47 -12.81
N THR A 116 -4.55 12.78 -12.28
CA THR A 116 -4.36 13.85 -11.29
C THR A 116 -4.76 15.21 -11.86
N ALA A 117 -4.29 15.53 -13.07
CA ALA A 117 -4.62 16.76 -13.75
C ALA A 117 -6.12 16.89 -14.05
N LEU A 118 -6.78 15.82 -14.51
CA LEU A 118 -8.22 15.80 -14.74
C LEU A 118 -8.99 16.08 -13.45
N CYS A 119 -8.60 15.45 -12.34
CA CYS A 119 -9.25 15.68 -11.06
C CYS A 119 -9.08 17.13 -10.58
N GLU A 120 -7.87 17.68 -10.64
CA GLU A 120 -7.59 19.07 -10.21
C GLU A 120 -8.29 20.12 -11.08
N ASN A 121 -8.36 19.90 -12.39
CA ASN A 121 -8.91 20.88 -13.33
C ASN A 121 -10.43 20.80 -13.47
N GLU A 122 -11.01 19.61 -13.32
CA GLU A 122 -12.44 19.39 -13.56
C GLU A 122 -13.22 19.11 -12.28
N LEU A 123 -12.75 18.18 -11.44
CA LEU A 123 -13.52 17.71 -10.28
C LEU A 123 -13.42 18.68 -9.10
N VAL A 124 -12.22 19.14 -8.78
CA VAL A 124 -11.98 20.02 -7.64
C VAL A 124 -12.80 21.32 -7.72
N PRO A 125 -12.86 22.03 -8.86
CA PRO A 125 -13.65 23.25 -8.98
C PRO A 125 -15.15 23.00 -8.89
N LEU A 126 -15.65 21.82 -9.29
CA LEU A 126 -17.07 21.46 -9.18
C LEU A 126 -17.46 21.22 -7.73
N VAL A 127 -16.66 20.45 -6.99
CA VAL A 127 -16.91 20.19 -5.57
C VAL A 127 -16.84 21.48 -4.75
N LYS A 128 -15.87 22.38 -5.04
CA LYS A 128 -15.77 23.69 -4.38
C LYS A 128 -16.95 24.63 -4.61
N LYS A 129 -17.76 24.36 -5.64
CA LYS A 129 -19.00 25.10 -5.94
C LYS A 129 -20.24 24.41 -5.35
N ASP A 130 -20.07 23.42 -4.46
CA ASP A 130 -21.11 22.54 -3.94
C ASP A 130 -21.86 21.76 -5.05
N LEU A 131 -21.20 21.49 -6.18
CA LEU A 131 -21.77 20.76 -7.32
C LEU A 131 -21.35 19.29 -7.33
N SER A 132 -21.40 18.62 -6.18
CA SER A 132 -20.96 17.23 -6.01
C SER A 132 -21.67 16.25 -6.96
N VAL A 133 -22.96 16.46 -7.27
CA VAL A 133 -23.70 15.64 -8.24
C VAL A 133 -23.13 15.79 -9.66
N GLN A 134 -22.70 17.00 -10.04
CA GLN A 134 -22.06 17.22 -11.34
C GLN A 134 -20.65 16.62 -11.38
N ALA A 135 -19.89 16.74 -10.28
CA ALA A 135 -18.59 16.10 -10.15
C ALA A 135 -18.70 14.57 -10.28
N MET A 136 -19.72 13.95 -9.65
CA MET A 136 -20.00 12.51 -9.80
C MET A 136 -20.29 12.12 -11.25
N ASN A 137 -21.11 12.90 -11.96
CA ASN A 137 -21.40 12.67 -13.38
C ASN A 137 -20.14 12.80 -14.26
N VAL A 138 -19.23 13.72 -13.94
CA VAL A 138 -17.96 13.89 -14.66
C VAL A 138 -17.01 12.73 -14.38
N THR A 139 -16.94 12.19 -13.16
CA THR A 139 -16.20 10.95 -12.90
C THR A 139 -16.76 9.75 -13.66
N SER A 140 -18.06 9.74 -13.99
CA SER A 140 -18.68 8.71 -14.82
C SER A 140 -18.57 8.97 -16.33
N ARG A 141 -17.95 10.09 -16.77
CA ARG A 141 -17.60 10.30 -18.18
C ARG A 141 -16.42 9.42 -18.58
N GLY A 142 -16.41 9.08 -19.87
CA GLY A 142 -15.45 8.15 -20.48
C GLY A 142 -14.00 8.41 -20.09
N GLU A 143 -13.48 9.63 -20.21
CA GLU A 143 -12.03 9.87 -20.02
C GLU A 143 -11.52 9.62 -18.61
N ILE A 144 -12.21 10.09 -17.55
CA ILE A 144 -11.72 9.88 -16.17
C ILE A 144 -11.84 8.41 -15.78
N LEU A 145 -12.96 7.77 -16.14
CA LEU A 145 -13.20 6.37 -15.87
C LEU A 145 -12.24 5.47 -16.68
N GLU A 146 -11.97 5.79 -17.94
CA GLU A 146 -11.06 5.06 -18.81
C GLU A 146 -9.61 5.16 -18.33
N VAL A 147 -9.17 6.37 -17.94
CA VAL A 147 -7.82 6.56 -17.38
C VAL A 147 -7.69 5.79 -16.06
N TYR A 148 -8.69 5.87 -15.18
CA TYR A 148 -8.70 5.12 -13.91
C TYR A 148 -8.70 3.60 -14.11
N ASP A 149 -9.58 3.08 -14.97
CA ASP A 149 -9.65 1.66 -15.29
C ASP A 149 -8.35 1.15 -15.91
N SER A 150 -7.74 1.94 -16.79
CA SER A 150 -6.44 1.62 -17.41
C SER A 150 -5.31 1.60 -16.38
N LEU A 151 -5.37 2.50 -15.40
CA LEU A 151 -4.38 2.59 -14.33
C LEU A 151 -4.49 1.41 -13.33
N ILE A 152 -5.71 0.95 -13.02
CA ILE A 152 -5.93 -0.19 -12.11
C ILE A 152 -5.69 -1.55 -12.76
N LYS A 153 -6.00 -1.70 -14.06
CA LYS A 153 -5.88 -2.97 -14.78
C LYS A 153 -4.44 -3.31 -15.15
N LYS A 154 -3.52 -2.34 -15.15
CA LYS A 154 -2.07 -2.57 -15.30
C LYS A 154 -1.43 -3.09 -14.00
#